data_AF-A0A2N9LC09-F1
#
_entry.id   AF-A0A2N9LC09-F1
#
_cell.length_a   1.000
_cell.length_b   1.000
_cell.length_c   1.000
_cell.angle_alpha   90.00
_cell.angle_beta   90.00
_cell.angle_gamma   90.00
#
_symmetry.space_group_name_H-M   'P 1'
#
loop_
_entity.id
_entity.type
_entity.pdbx_description
1 polymer ?
#
loop_
_entity_poly.entity_id
_entity_poly.type
_entity_poly.pdbx_seq_one_letter_code
_entity_poly.pdbx_strand_id
1 'polypeptide(L)'
;MSIRPGAPYADQVEDEGRTLIHEGHDCAKTIDVPNPKRIDQPRLNPGGSLTQNGLFAESAQRFKEKQAPPERVCVYEKIGPASGSLTACSI
;
A
#
# COMPACT_ATOMS: atom_id res chain seq x y z
N MET A 1 -0.38 -1.82 7.66
CA MET A 1 0.18 -3.08 7.14
C MET A 1 0.14 -4.15 8.24
N SER A 2 0.12 -5.44 7.86
CA SER A 2 0.27 -6.57 8.79
C SER A 2 0.90 -7.77 8.07
N ILE A 3 2.01 -8.31 8.60
CA ILE A 3 2.73 -9.47 8.03
C ILE A 3 2.26 -10.82 8.60
N ARG A 4 1.08 -10.84 9.25
CA ARG A 4 0.58 -12.01 9.98
C ARG A 4 -0.03 -13.04 9.03
N PRO A 5 0.00 -14.34 9.38
CA PRO A 5 -0.73 -15.36 8.65
C PRO A 5 -2.22 -14.99 8.53
N GLY A 6 -2.76 -15.05 7.31
CA GLY A 6 -4.16 -14.70 7.02
C GLY A 6 -4.45 -13.20 6.92
N ALA A 7 -3.43 -12.34 6.94
CA ALA A 7 -3.61 -10.94 6.57
C ALA A 7 -4.16 -10.82 5.13
N PRO A 8 -5.04 -9.84 4.85
CA PRO A 8 -5.66 -9.70 3.53
C PRO A 8 -4.71 -9.17 2.45
N TYR A 9 -3.53 -8.67 2.84
CA TYR A 9 -2.48 -8.17 1.95
C TYR A 9 -1.20 -8.94 2.21
N ALA A 10 -0.43 -9.22 1.16
CA ALA A 10 0.84 -9.94 1.18
C ALA A 10 2.02 -9.02 1.50
N ASP A 11 1.90 -8.24 2.58
CA ASP A 11 2.97 -7.36 3.05
C ASP A 11 4.15 -8.18 3.60
N GLN A 12 5.39 -7.72 3.36
CA GLN A 12 6.61 -8.38 3.84
C GLN A 12 7.67 -7.37 4.25
N VAL A 13 8.53 -7.78 5.17
CA VAL A 13 9.72 -7.00 5.58
C VAL A 13 10.95 -7.87 5.35
N GLU A 14 11.90 -7.32 4.61
CA GLU A 14 13.15 -7.98 4.21
C GLU A 14 14.37 -7.15 4.66
N ASP A 15 15.57 -7.66 4.38
CA ASP A 15 16.84 -6.96 4.62
C ASP A 15 17.02 -6.43 6.04
N GLU A 16 16.67 -7.25 7.03
CA GLU A 16 16.74 -6.90 8.46
C GLU A 16 15.91 -5.66 8.82
N GLY A 17 14.80 -5.43 8.13
CA GLY A 17 13.89 -4.31 8.39
C GLY A 17 14.08 -3.12 7.47
N ARG A 18 15.01 -3.17 6.52
CA ARG A 18 15.33 -2.05 5.62
C ARG A 18 14.46 -2.00 4.37
N THR A 19 13.88 -3.13 3.99
CA THR A 19 13.05 -3.21 2.78
C THR A 19 11.63 -3.59 3.18
N LEU A 20 10.67 -2.73 2.84
CA LEU A 20 9.25 -3.03 2.94
C LEU A 20 8.69 -3.37 1.56
N ILE A 21 8.15 -4.57 1.44
CA ILE A 21 7.28 -4.94 0.32
C ILE A 21 5.85 -4.70 0.79
N HIS A 22 5.19 -3.69 0.23
CA HIS A 22 3.81 -3.35 0.54
C HIS A 22 2.91 -3.63 -0.66
N GLU A 23 1.86 -4.42 -0.47
CA GLU A 23 0.86 -4.62 -1.52
C GLU A 23 -0.04 -3.38 -1.62
N GLY A 24 -0.25 -2.90 -2.85
CA GLY A 24 -1.14 -1.77 -3.11
C GLY A 24 -2.58 -2.05 -2.70
N HIS A 25 -3.39 -1.00 -2.67
CA HIS A 25 -4.81 -1.10 -2.32
C HIS A 25 -5.62 -1.74 -3.44
N ASP A 26 -6.56 -2.61 -3.07
CA ASP A 26 -7.56 -3.11 -4.02
C ASP A 26 -8.51 -1.99 -4.47
N CYS A 27 -9.23 -2.24 -5.56
CA CYS A 27 -10.38 -1.40 -5.91
C CYS A 27 -11.50 -1.56 -4.87
N ALA A 28 -12.43 -0.59 -4.85
CA ALA A 28 -13.57 -0.67 -3.94
C ALA A 28 -14.45 -1.88 -4.25
N LYS A 29 -14.87 -2.61 -3.21
CA LYS A 29 -15.86 -3.68 -3.34
C LYS A 29 -17.21 -3.08 -3.67
N THR A 30 -17.79 -3.48 -4.80
CA THR A 30 -19.13 -3.08 -5.23
C THR A 30 -19.96 -4.32 -5.57
N ILE A 31 -21.23 -4.12 -5.96
CA ILE A 31 -22.07 -5.21 -6.47
C ILE A 31 -21.44 -5.82 -7.73
N ASP A 32 -20.89 -4.98 -8.61
CA ASP A 32 -20.23 -5.41 -9.85
C ASP A 32 -18.81 -5.97 -9.62
N VAL A 33 -18.18 -5.59 -8.50
CA VAL A 33 -16.85 -6.06 -8.09
C VAL A 33 -16.94 -6.78 -6.74
N PRO A 34 -17.51 -8.00 -6.69
CA PRO A 34 -17.69 -8.74 -5.44
C PRO A 34 -16.38 -9.28 -4.87
N ASN A 35 -15.35 -9.42 -5.70
CA ASN A 35 -14.02 -9.87 -5.31
C ASN A 35 -12.92 -8.93 -5.87
N PRO A 36 -12.61 -7.83 -5.15
CA PRO A 36 -11.60 -6.86 -5.59
C PRO A 36 -10.22 -7.42 -5.87
N LYS A 37 -9.80 -8.46 -5.13
CA LYS A 37 -8.50 -9.13 -5.30
C LYS A 37 -8.31 -9.81 -6.67
N ARG A 38 -9.39 -9.99 -7.44
CA ARG A 38 -9.36 -10.56 -8.79
C ARG A 38 -9.33 -9.52 -9.89
N ILE A 39 -9.35 -8.23 -9.53
CA ILE A 39 -9.36 -7.11 -10.46
C ILE A 39 -8.01 -6.41 -10.37
N ASP A 40 -7.49 -5.99 -11.52
CA ASP A 40 -6.27 -5.19 -11.58
C ASP A 40 -6.43 -3.92 -10.75
N GLN A 41 -5.41 -3.60 -9.95
CA GLN A 41 -5.40 -2.41 -9.11
C GLN A 41 -5.25 -1.15 -9.99
N PRO A 42 -6.27 -0.28 -10.07
CA PRO A 42 -6.26 0.80 -11.06
C PRO A 42 -5.39 1.97 -10.62
N ARG A 43 -4.72 2.61 -11.58
CA ARG A 43 -3.98 3.87 -11.37
C ARG A 43 -4.92 5.07 -11.22
N LEU A 44 -6.06 5.06 -11.90
CA LEU A 44 -7.01 6.17 -11.93
C LEU A 44 -8.36 5.73 -11.37
N ASN A 45 -9.01 6.63 -10.64
CA ASN A 45 -10.42 6.52 -10.32
C ASN A 45 -11.25 6.67 -11.61
N PRO A 46 -12.51 6.22 -11.64
CA PRO A 46 -13.40 6.40 -12.79
C PRO A 46 -13.52 7.86 -13.26
N GLY A 47 -13.38 8.83 -12.35
CA GLY A 47 -13.39 10.26 -12.64
C GLY A 47 -12.06 10.84 -13.15
N GLY A 48 -11.02 10.02 -13.36
CA GLY A 48 -9.73 10.43 -13.91
C GLY A 48 -8.69 10.94 -12.92
N SER A 49 -9.04 11.14 -11.64
CA SER A 49 -8.07 11.44 -10.59
C SER A 49 -7.24 10.20 -10.22
N LEU A 50 -6.03 10.37 -9.70
CA LEU A 50 -5.20 9.26 -9.24
C LEU A 50 -5.82 8.54 -8.04
N THR A 51 -5.71 7.21 -8.02
CA THR A 51 -5.95 6.41 -6.81
C THR A 51 -4.81 6.61 -5.82
N GLN A 52 -4.92 6.07 -4.60
CA GLN A 52 -3.79 6.05 -3.67
C GLN A 52 -2.58 5.29 -4.25
N ASN A 53 -2.82 4.19 -4.97
CA ASN A 53 -1.77 3.48 -5.70
C ASN A 53 -1.18 4.36 -6.81
N GLY A 54 -2.02 5.10 -7.52
CA GLY A 54 -1.59 6.03 -8.56
C GLY A 54 -0.69 7.15 -8.04
N LEU A 55 -1.07 7.74 -6.89
CA LEU A 55 -0.27 8.75 -6.19
C LEU A 55 1.08 8.19 -5.75
N PHE A 56 1.07 7.02 -5.09
CA PHE A 56 2.30 6.37 -4.63
C PHE A 56 3.24 6.04 -5.79
N ALA A 57 2.70 5.41 -6.85
CA ALA A 57 3.47 5.05 -8.04
C ALA A 57 4.02 6.29 -8.77
N GLU A 58 3.26 7.38 -8.82
CA GLU A 58 3.73 8.63 -9.42
C GLU A 58 4.88 9.24 -8.62
N SER A 59 4.76 9.35 -7.30
CA SER A 59 5.84 9.86 -6.45
C SER A 59 7.12 9.02 -6.57
N ALA A 60 6.98 7.69 -6.57
CA ALA A 60 8.11 6.78 -6.76
C ALA A 60 8.76 6.96 -8.14
N GLN A 61 7.96 7.07 -9.20
CA GLN A 61 8.46 7.27 -10.55
C GLN A 61 9.18 8.62 -10.70
N ARG A 62 8.63 9.70 -10.16
CA ARG A 62 9.25 11.04 -10.22
C ARG A 62 10.58 11.08 -9.48
N PHE A 63 10.71 10.41 -8.34
CA PHE A 63 11.99 10.27 -7.66
C PHE A 63 13.00 9.47 -8.52
N LYS A 64 12.58 8.33 -9.07
CA LYS A 64 13.40 7.49 -9.96
C LYS A 64 13.91 8.26 -11.19
N GLU A 65 13.06 9.12 -11.76
CA GLU A 65 13.39 9.99 -12.89
C GLU A 65 14.15 11.26 -12.50
N LYS A 66 14.48 11.44 -11.21
CA LYS A 66 15.17 12.62 -10.65
C LYS A 66 14.40 13.94 -10.86
N GLN A 67 13.08 13.87 -10.95
CA GLN A 67 12.20 15.02 -11.12
C GLN A 67 11.66 15.57 -9.78
N ALA A 68 11.78 14.82 -8.70
CA ALA A 68 11.37 15.20 -7.37
C ALA A 68 12.27 14.55 -6.31
N PRO A 69 12.41 15.14 -5.11
CA PRO A 69 13.01 14.45 -3.96
C PRO A 69 12.15 13.24 -3.54
N PRO A 70 12.71 12.31 -2.75
CA PRO A 70 11.93 11.19 -2.22
C PRO A 70 10.86 11.70 -1.24
N GLU A 71 9.65 11.15 -1.35
CA GLU A 71 8.57 11.43 -0.41
C GLU A 71 8.76 10.68 0.90
N ARG A 72 8.39 11.33 2.02
CA ARG A 72 8.41 10.68 3.34
C ARG A 72 7.16 9.81 3.50
N VAL A 73 7.36 8.55 3.86
CA VAL A 73 6.28 7.59 4.10
C VAL A 73 6.35 7.12 5.55
N CYS A 74 5.21 7.07 6.24
CA CYS A 74 5.09 6.49 7.57
C CYS A 74 4.32 5.18 7.46
N VAL A 75 4.90 4.09 7.98
CA VAL A 75 4.26 2.78 7.94
C VAL A 75 3.98 2.31 9.35
N TYR A 76 2.78 1.76 9.55
CA TYR A 76 2.35 1.23 10.84
C TYR A 76 2.02 -0.24 10.69
N GLU A 77 2.64 -1.07 11.53
CA GLU A 77 2.32 -2.49 11.66
C GLU A 77 1.29 -2.69 12.77
N LYS A 78 0.23 -3.44 12.47
CA LYS A 78 -0.75 -3.85 13.47
C LYS A 78 -0.26 -5.08 14.25
N ILE A 79 -0.03 -4.89 15.56
CA ILE A 79 0.56 -5.90 16.46
C ILE A 79 -0.46 -6.65 17.35
N GLY A 80 -1.76 -6.52 17.10
CA GLY A 80 -2.79 -7.23 17.89
C GLY A 80 -4.10 -7.43 17.13
N PRO A 81 -4.95 -8.40 17.52
CA PRO A 81 -6.31 -8.54 16.99
C PRO A 81 -7.22 -7.37 17.41
N ALA A 82 -6.94 -6.75 18.56
CA ALA A 82 -7.66 -5.58 19.04
C ALA A 82 -7.40 -4.36 18.15
N SER A 83 -8.45 -3.62 17.84
CA SER A 83 -8.37 -2.30 17.20
C SER A 83 -7.59 -1.34 18.11
N GLY A 84 -6.32 -1.07 17.82
CA GLY A 84 -5.59 0.05 18.43
C GLY A 84 -4.09 -0.11 18.66
N SER A 85 -3.55 -1.34 18.72
CA SER A 85 -2.11 -1.51 18.90
C SER A 85 -1.38 -1.44 17.56
N LEU A 86 -0.78 -0.28 17.28
CA LEU A 86 0.08 -0.03 16.13
C LEU A 86 1.50 0.26 16.61
N THR A 87 2.50 -0.35 15.97
CA THR A 87 3.90 0.09 16.08
C THR A 87 4.25 0.84 14.81
N ALA A 88 4.82 2.04 14.95
CA ALA A 88 5.37 2.77 13.81
C ALA A 88 6.69 2.10 13.39
N CYS A 89 6.73 1.57 12.17
CA CYS A 89 7.98 1.28 11.50
C CYS A 89 8.39 2.55 10.77
N SER A 90 9.39 3.24 11.32
CA SER A 90 10.13 4.25 10.56
C SER A 90 11.13 3.50 9.69
N ILE A 91 10.94 3.56 8.39
CA ILE A 91 11.86 3.05 7.37
C ILE A 91 12.51 4.25 6.68
#